data_AF-A0A9Q9BM25-F1
#
_entry.id   AF-A0A9Q9BM25-F1
#
_cell.length_a   1.000
_cell.length_b   1.000
_cell.length_c   1.000
_cell.angle_alpha   90.00
_cell.angle_beta   90.00
_cell.angle_gamma   90.00
#
_symmetry.space_group_name_H-M   'P 1'
#
loop_
_entity.id
_entity.type
_entity.pdbx_description
1 polymer ?
#
loop_
_entity_poly.entity_id
_entity_poly.type
_entity_poly.pdbx_seq_one_letter_code
_entity_poly.pdbx_strand_id
1 'polypeptide(L)'
;MSRLEIFSQNRSQIIIEELYENLQHRIEASPPGLCPVYITRAFIEMCHAQTCGKCVPCRIGLLQLKHILTDVLNGKAEMETIKLIEETAKSIRETADCALGYEAADMVYKSIIYCRDDFEEHIKHGRCGCITTQPVPCVALCPANVDIPGYIALVRDERYADAVRLIRKDNPFPSTCAFICEHPCEHRCRRNMVDSAINIRGLKRVAVEFSGKVPPPPCAPSTGKTIAIVGGGPAGLTAAYYLQLMGHQTTVYEMLPKLGGMLRYGIPNYRLPKDRLDEDIDAILETGVKIVYGKKIGTDIELNELIKDNDAAIIAIGASTDKKLGLEGEDAEGVISAVQFLRDVGMDKGMDLTGKKTAIIGGGNVAMDAVRTAVRLKSEKVTCLYRRRVADMTALPAEIEGALAEGVEMMTLKAPSKLEVKNGKLTGVWVTPQMISKIKDGRASVVSTGEPDIFIPCEVLVVAIGQDIETQHYEESGIPIDRGKLFTMPSASFKGIPGLFSGGDCASGPSTVIKAIAAGKVMAANIDEYLGYSHTISCDIEIPIPNIDDRLACGRVELGEREASERIKDFEGVEFCMSKKEACQESNRCLKCDHFGFGIFKGGRERLW
;
A
#
# COMPACT_ATOMS: atom_id res chain seq x y z
N MET A 1 31.29 30.43 -37.60
CA MET A 1 30.57 29.16 -37.33
C MET A 1 31.51 28.28 -36.52
N SER A 2 31.20 28.03 -35.25
CA SER A 2 31.94 27.06 -34.43
C SER A 2 31.78 25.67 -35.05
N ARG A 3 32.87 24.90 -35.15
CA ARG A 3 32.80 23.51 -35.60
C ARG A 3 31.91 22.74 -34.64
N LEU A 4 31.00 21.93 -35.18
CA LEU A 4 30.23 20.99 -34.37
C LEU A 4 31.18 19.84 -33.99
N GLU A 5 31.32 19.61 -32.69
CA GLU A 5 32.13 18.53 -32.13
C GLU A 5 31.21 17.42 -31.63
N ILE A 6 31.65 16.16 -31.75
CA ILE A 6 31.01 15.04 -31.04
C ILE A 6 31.41 15.18 -29.58
N PHE A 7 30.47 15.67 -28.77
CA PHE A 7 30.69 15.86 -27.34
C PHE A 7 30.84 14.48 -26.69
N SER A 8 32.05 14.16 -26.23
CA SER A 8 32.29 13.02 -25.33
C SER A 8 32.37 13.56 -23.91
N GLN A 9 31.59 12.99 -22.99
CA GLN A 9 31.67 13.39 -21.60
C GLN A 9 33.08 13.12 -21.07
N ASN A 10 33.70 14.15 -20.50
CA ASN A 10 34.97 13.95 -19.79
C ASN A 10 34.71 13.33 -18.42
N ARG A 11 35.75 12.75 -17.81
CA ARG A 11 35.66 12.07 -16.51
C ARG A 11 35.05 12.95 -15.40
N SER A 12 35.30 14.25 -15.44
CA SER A 12 34.73 15.19 -14.46
C SER A 12 33.22 15.36 -14.62
N GLN A 13 32.71 15.37 -15.85
CA GLN A 13 31.27 15.44 -16.12
C GLN A 13 30.55 14.18 -15.65
N ILE A 14 31.14 13.00 -15.92
CA ILE A 14 30.61 11.71 -15.44
C ILE A 14 30.49 11.72 -13.91
N ILE A 15 31.55 12.13 -13.20
CA ILE A 15 31.53 12.21 -11.73
C ILE A 15 30.47 13.19 -11.22
N ILE A 16 30.27 14.32 -11.90
CA ILE A 16 29.22 15.28 -11.50
C ILE A 16 27.82 14.67 -11.69
N GLU A 17 27.58 13.97 -12.79
CA GLU A 17 26.32 13.26 -13.04
C GLU A 17 26.08 12.16 -11.99
N GLU A 18 27.11 11.37 -11.66
CA GLU A 18 27.07 10.39 -10.56
C GLU A 18 26.74 11.05 -9.20
N LEU A 19 27.22 12.28 -8.94
CA LEU A 19 26.87 13.00 -7.71
C LEU A 19 25.38 13.37 -7.66
N TYR A 20 24.78 13.75 -8.78
CA TYR A 20 23.33 14.01 -8.85
C TYR A 20 22.50 12.75 -8.65
N GLU A 21 22.87 11.64 -9.29
CA GLU A 21 22.22 10.35 -9.10
C GLU A 21 22.35 9.86 -7.65
N ASN A 22 23.54 9.96 -7.06
CA ASN A 22 23.76 9.62 -5.65
C ASN A 22 22.93 10.48 -4.70
N LEU A 23 22.74 11.78 -5.01
CA LEU A 23 21.87 12.65 -4.22
C LEU A 23 20.41 12.22 -4.32
N GLN A 24 19.93 11.87 -5.52
CA GLN A 24 18.59 11.33 -5.72
C GLN A 24 18.37 10.05 -4.90
N HIS A 25 19.27 9.06 -5.00
CA HIS A 25 19.16 7.81 -4.25
C HIS A 25 19.17 8.02 -2.73
N ARG A 26 19.91 9.01 -2.23
CA ARG A 26 19.90 9.38 -0.80
C ARG A 26 18.57 9.98 -0.37
N ILE A 27 17.97 10.82 -1.20
CA ILE A 27 16.63 11.39 -0.94
C ILE A 27 15.59 10.28 -0.93
N GLU A 28 15.63 9.36 -1.90
CA GLU A 28 14.73 8.20 -1.97
C GLU A 28 14.89 7.28 -0.75
N ALA A 29 16.11 7.01 -0.30
CA ALA A 29 16.40 6.17 0.86
C ALA A 29 16.23 6.88 2.22
N SER A 30 15.80 8.15 2.24
CA SER A 30 15.70 8.93 3.47
C SER A 30 14.59 8.40 4.37
N PRO A 31 14.87 8.12 5.66
CA PRO A 31 13.87 7.58 6.57
C PRO A 31 12.69 8.55 6.75
N PRO A 32 11.49 8.05 7.10
CA PRO A 32 10.42 8.92 7.58
C PRO A 32 10.87 9.72 8.81
N GLY A 33 10.17 10.81 9.13
CA GLY A 33 10.40 11.59 10.36
C GLY A 33 11.74 12.34 10.46
N LEU A 34 12.33 12.72 9.33
CA LEU A 34 13.41 13.72 9.30
C LEU A 34 12.86 15.11 9.68
N CYS A 35 13.69 15.92 10.34
CA CYS A 35 13.35 17.29 10.75
C CYS A 35 12.92 18.16 9.56
N PRO A 36 11.67 18.67 9.55
CA PRO A 36 11.18 19.54 8.49
C PRO A 36 12.03 20.80 8.33
N VAL A 37 12.46 21.42 9.43
CA VAL A 37 13.33 22.61 9.40
C VAL A 37 14.66 22.28 8.74
N TYR A 38 15.27 21.15 9.09
CA TYR A 38 16.56 20.72 8.54
C TYR A 38 16.47 20.39 7.04
N ILE A 39 15.45 19.62 6.64
CA ILE A 39 15.22 19.32 5.21
C ILE A 39 14.98 20.59 4.43
N THR A 40 14.17 21.50 4.96
CA THR A 40 13.84 22.77 4.31
C THR A 40 15.11 23.60 4.09
N ARG A 41 16.00 23.69 5.09
CA ARG A 41 17.29 24.38 4.96
C ARG A 41 18.23 23.72 3.95
N ALA A 42 18.29 22.39 3.93
CA ALA A 42 19.12 21.65 2.98
C ALA A 42 18.61 21.84 1.53
N PHE A 43 17.29 21.77 1.33
CA PHE A 43 16.65 22.02 0.05
C PHE A 43 16.91 23.44 -0.46
N ILE A 44 16.75 24.45 0.40
CA ILE A 44 17.05 25.84 0.04
C ILE A 44 18.51 26.03 -0.35
N GLU A 45 19.45 25.39 0.34
CA GLU A 45 20.87 25.49 -0.04
C GLU A 45 21.15 24.89 -1.42
N MET A 46 20.55 23.74 -1.73
CA MET A 46 20.62 23.13 -3.07
C MET A 46 20.02 24.06 -4.13
N CYS A 47 18.81 24.57 -3.91
CA CYS A 47 18.15 25.47 -4.85
C CYS A 47 18.94 26.76 -5.05
N HIS A 48 19.50 27.34 -3.99
CA HIS A 48 20.33 28.54 -4.08
C HIS A 48 21.55 28.33 -4.98
N ALA A 49 22.21 27.18 -4.87
CA ALA A 49 23.34 26.78 -5.73
C ALA A 49 22.95 26.56 -7.21
N GLN A 50 21.69 26.21 -7.48
CA GLN A 50 21.18 26.03 -8.85
C GLN A 50 20.75 27.34 -9.52
N THR A 51 20.53 28.42 -8.76
CA THR A 51 20.03 29.67 -9.35
C THR A 51 21.10 30.38 -10.18
N CYS A 52 20.66 31.07 -11.24
CA CYS A 52 21.55 31.96 -12.00
C CYS A 52 21.81 33.31 -11.31
N GLY A 53 21.17 33.60 -10.18
CA GLY A 53 21.34 34.84 -9.41
C GLY A 53 20.92 36.15 -10.11
N LYS A 54 20.21 36.09 -11.24
CA LYS A 54 19.81 37.30 -12.00
C LYS A 54 18.81 38.17 -11.24
N CYS A 55 17.74 37.57 -10.69
CA CYS A 55 16.73 38.29 -9.94
C CYS A 55 17.09 38.44 -8.45
N VAL A 56 16.72 39.57 -7.85
CA VAL A 56 16.97 39.86 -6.43
C VAL A 56 16.35 38.82 -5.48
N PRO A 57 15.11 38.32 -5.71
CA PRO A 57 14.51 37.30 -4.86
C PRO A 57 15.34 36.01 -4.76
N CYS A 58 15.94 35.56 -5.87
CA CYS A 58 16.82 34.38 -5.84
C CYS A 58 18.20 34.68 -5.26
N ARG A 59 18.83 35.78 -5.69
CA ARG A 59 20.21 36.12 -5.31
C ARG A 59 20.34 36.45 -3.83
N ILE A 60 19.40 37.23 -3.30
CA ILE A 60 19.42 37.72 -1.91
C ILE A 60 18.39 36.98 -1.08
N GLY A 61 17.16 36.85 -1.56
CA GLY A 61 16.05 36.29 -0.77
C GLY A 61 16.30 34.84 -0.34
N LEU A 62 16.67 33.94 -1.25
CA LEU A 62 16.96 32.54 -0.89
C LEU A 62 18.16 32.42 0.06
N LEU A 63 19.17 33.29 -0.09
CA LEU A 63 20.31 33.35 0.83
C LEU A 63 19.86 33.77 2.24
N GLN A 64 18.99 34.77 2.34
CA GLN A 64 18.42 35.18 3.63
C GLN A 64 17.59 34.08 4.26
N LEU A 65 16.71 33.42 3.50
CA LEU A 65 15.97 32.24 4.02
C LEU A 65 16.92 31.16 4.55
N LYS A 66 18.02 30.87 3.84
CA LYS A 66 19.03 29.92 4.31
C LYS A 66 19.59 30.31 5.68
N HIS A 67 19.96 31.58 5.86
CA HIS A 67 20.50 32.08 7.12
C HIS A 67 19.47 32.02 8.25
N ILE A 68 18.26 32.50 8.01
CA ILE A 68 17.20 32.52 9.01
C ILE A 68 16.84 31.08 9.46
N LEU A 69 16.72 30.13 8.52
CA LEU A 69 16.50 28.72 8.83
C LEU A 69 17.68 28.11 9.62
N THR A 70 18.90 28.56 9.33
CA THR A 70 20.10 28.14 10.07
C THR A 70 20.09 28.68 11.50
N ASP A 71 19.60 29.89 11.71
CA ASP A 71 19.44 30.47 13.05
C ASP A 71 18.39 29.74 13.89
N VAL A 72 17.29 29.27 13.26
CA VAL A 72 16.32 28.38 13.92
C VAL A 72 17.00 27.09 14.39
N LEU A 73 17.77 26.44 13.53
CA LEU A 73 18.47 25.19 13.87
C LEU A 73 19.57 25.39 14.93
N ASN A 74 20.18 26.56 14.98
CA ASN A 74 21.22 26.92 15.96
C ASN A 74 20.65 27.43 17.29
N GLY A 75 19.34 27.51 17.45
CA GLY A 75 18.70 28.05 18.67
C GLY A 75 18.93 29.55 18.86
N LYS A 76 19.16 30.31 17.78
CA LYS A 76 19.36 31.77 17.78
C LYS A 76 18.11 32.55 17.36
N ALA A 77 17.08 31.87 16.90
CA ALA A 77 15.84 32.47 16.43
C ALA A 77 14.87 32.75 17.58
N GLU A 78 14.10 33.83 17.46
CA GLU A 78 12.98 34.19 18.34
C GLU A 78 11.64 33.85 17.65
N MET A 79 10.51 33.88 18.37
CA MET A 79 9.19 33.50 17.82
C MET A 79 8.77 34.36 16.63
N GLU A 80 9.18 35.62 16.60
CA GLU A 80 8.99 36.58 15.50
C GLU A 80 9.66 36.11 14.21
N THR A 81 10.71 35.28 14.31
CA THR A 81 11.45 34.72 13.18
C THR A 81 10.56 33.84 12.29
N ILE A 82 9.57 33.16 12.87
CA ILE A 82 8.60 32.35 12.10
C ILE A 82 7.87 33.22 11.09
N LYS A 83 7.37 34.38 11.55
CA LYS A 83 6.67 35.34 10.70
C LYS A 83 7.61 35.91 9.63
N LEU A 84 8.86 36.20 9.99
CA LEU A 84 9.87 36.66 9.03
C LEU A 84 10.14 35.61 7.94
N ILE A 85 10.27 34.33 8.28
CA ILE A 85 10.43 33.24 7.31
C ILE A 85 9.22 33.20 6.37
N GLU A 86 8.01 33.23 6.92
CA GLU A 86 6.76 33.16 6.17
C GLU A 86 6.64 34.32 5.16
N GLU A 87 6.82 35.56 5.61
CA GLU A 87 6.73 36.76 4.77
C GLU A 87 7.83 36.78 3.70
N THR A 88 9.05 36.42 4.07
CA THR A 88 10.19 36.37 3.14
C THR A 88 9.96 35.30 2.07
N ALA A 89 9.54 34.09 2.45
CA ALA A 89 9.24 33.02 1.51
C ALA A 89 8.08 33.38 0.57
N LYS A 90 7.01 33.98 1.10
CA LYS A 90 5.88 34.44 0.29
C LYS A 90 6.31 35.49 -0.72
N SER A 91 7.09 36.48 -0.29
CA SER A 91 7.59 37.55 -1.16
C SER A 91 8.44 36.99 -2.30
N ILE A 92 9.37 36.07 -2.02
CA ILE A 92 10.21 35.45 -3.05
C ILE A 92 9.37 34.65 -4.03
N ARG A 93 8.42 33.85 -3.52
CA ARG A 93 7.51 33.05 -4.36
C ARG A 93 6.73 33.94 -5.33
N GLU A 94 6.22 35.08 -4.87
CA GLU A 94 5.38 35.96 -5.68
C GLU A 94 6.18 36.83 -6.67
N THR A 95 7.49 36.97 -6.48
CA THR A 95 8.33 37.91 -7.25
C THR A 95 9.47 37.25 -8.03
N ALA A 96 9.69 35.94 -7.90
CA ALA A 96 10.74 35.24 -8.63
C ALA A 96 10.42 35.09 -10.12
N ASP A 97 11.39 35.45 -10.98
CA ASP A 97 11.25 35.41 -12.44
C ASP A 97 11.19 33.99 -13.06
N CYS A 98 11.51 32.94 -12.30
CA CYS A 98 11.58 31.57 -12.83
C CYS A 98 11.17 30.50 -11.81
N ALA A 99 10.95 29.29 -12.32
CA ALA A 99 10.51 28.13 -11.53
C ALA A 99 11.47 27.78 -10.38
N LEU A 100 12.79 27.91 -10.56
CA LEU A 100 13.75 27.61 -9.49
C LEU A 100 13.52 28.48 -8.25
N GLY A 101 13.32 29.78 -8.44
CA GLY A 101 13.05 30.70 -7.33
C GLY A 101 11.67 30.51 -6.72
N TYR A 102 10.66 30.33 -7.57
CA TYR A 102 9.29 30.09 -7.14
C TYR A 102 9.17 28.82 -6.29
N GLU A 103 9.61 27.68 -6.82
CA GLU A 103 9.47 26.37 -6.17
C GLU A 103 10.31 26.28 -4.88
N ALA A 104 11.51 26.88 -4.89
CA ALA A 104 12.36 26.94 -3.70
C ALA A 104 11.64 27.65 -2.54
N ALA A 105 11.07 28.82 -2.81
CA ALA A 105 10.39 29.62 -1.80
C ALA A 105 9.00 29.06 -1.43
N ASP A 106 8.26 28.50 -2.39
CA ASP A 106 6.97 27.87 -2.13
C ASP A 106 7.09 26.65 -1.21
N MET A 107 8.18 25.87 -1.32
CA MET A 107 8.46 24.78 -0.40
C MET A 107 8.69 25.27 1.04
N VAL A 108 9.45 26.35 1.22
CA VAL A 108 9.65 26.97 2.55
C VAL A 108 8.33 27.48 3.11
N TYR A 109 7.55 28.18 2.28
CA TYR A 109 6.24 28.70 2.65
C TYR A 109 5.28 27.58 3.08
N LYS A 110 5.26 26.45 2.37
CA LYS A 110 4.47 25.27 2.78
C LYS A 110 5.00 24.67 4.08
N SER A 111 6.32 24.50 4.20
CA SER A 111 6.96 23.92 5.39
C SER A 111 6.64 24.71 6.66
N ILE A 112 6.76 26.05 6.64
CA ILE A 112 6.49 26.88 7.81
C ILE A 112 5.01 26.90 8.22
N ILE A 113 4.08 26.74 7.26
CA ILE A 113 2.63 26.70 7.52
C ILE A 113 2.21 25.35 8.07
N TYR A 114 2.62 24.25 7.42
CA TYR A 114 2.12 22.92 7.75
C TYR A 114 2.94 22.20 8.83
N CYS A 115 4.20 22.61 9.05
CA CYS A 115 5.07 22.04 10.08
C CYS A 115 5.42 23.08 11.15
N ARG A 116 4.54 24.07 11.39
CA ARG A 116 4.80 25.20 12.31
C ARG A 116 5.27 24.74 13.69
N ASP A 117 4.63 23.72 14.23
CA ASP A 117 4.94 23.17 15.56
C ASP A 117 6.40 22.73 15.67
N ASP A 118 6.99 22.16 14.61
CA ASP A 118 8.41 21.77 14.59
C ASP A 118 9.34 23.00 14.66
N PHE A 119 9.00 24.09 13.95
CA PHE A 119 9.76 25.34 14.04
C PHE A 119 9.65 25.96 15.43
N GLU A 120 8.46 25.93 16.04
CA GLU A 120 8.24 26.41 17.40
C GLU A 120 8.99 25.58 18.44
N GLU A 121 9.02 24.26 18.32
CA GLU A 121 9.78 23.38 19.22
C GLU A 121 11.29 23.67 19.13
N HIS A 122 11.82 23.91 17.92
CA HIS A 122 13.21 24.32 17.72
C HIS A 122 13.53 25.65 18.41
N ILE A 123 12.64 26.63 18.33
CA ILE A 123 12.83 27.96 18.93
C ILE A 123 12.68 27.91 20.46
N LYS A 124 11.63 27.26 20.96
CA LYS A 124 11.29 27.24 22.40
C LYS A 124 12.18 26.30 23.20
N HIS A 125 12.57 25.17 22.60
CA HIS A 125 13.19 24.05 23.31
C HIS A 125 14.51 23.56 22.71
N GLY A 126 14.98 24.15 21.60
CA GLY A 126 16.26 23.81 20.99
C GLY A 126 16.35 22.39 20.43
N ARG A 127 15.20 21.74 20.17
CA ARG A 127 15.12 20.36 19.68
C ARG A 127 13.99 20.22 18.65
N CYS A 128 14.02 19.15 17.87
CA CYS A 128 12.88 18.81 17.01
C CYS A 128 11.88 17.91 17.77
N GLY A 129 10.58 18.14 17.58
CA GLY A 129 9.53 17.22 18.04
C GLY A 129 9.45 15.95 17.18
N CYS A 130 10.01 15.99 15.98
CA CYS A 130 10.12 14.88 15.05
C CYS A 130 11.07 13.77 15.54
N ILE A 131 10.55 12.85 16.34
CA ILE A 131 11.28 11.63 16.71
C ILE A 131 10.66 10.46 15.96
N THR A 132 11.42 9.82 15.07
CA THR A 132 11.07 8.48 14.59
C THR A 132 11.12 7.48 15.73
N THR A 133 9.99 6.85 16.01
CA THR A 133 9.88 5.72 16.93
C THR A 133 10.57 4.48 16.37
N GLN A 134 10.53 4.29 15.04
CA GLN A 134 11.18 3.17 14.35
C GLN A 134 12.27 3.66 13.37
N PRO A 135 13.57 3.54 13.71
CA PRO A 135 14.69 4.00 12.88
C PRO A 135 15.03 3.09 11.68
N VAL A 136 14.55 1.84 11.66
CA VAL A 136 14.80 0.89 10.56
C VAL A 136 13.79 1.13 9.42
N PRO A 137 14.20 1.61 8.23
CA PRO A 137 13.27 2.12 7.22
C PRO A 137 12.27 1.09 6.69
N CYS A 138 12.72 -0.15 6.44
CA CYS A 138 11.84 -1.20 5.93
C CYS A 138 10.78 -1.63 6.96
N VAL A 139 11.11 -1.59 8.26
CA VAL A 139 10.16 -1.86 9.36
C VAL A 139 9.19 -0.68 9.47
N ALA A 140 9.69 0.56 9.53
CA ALA A 140 8.88 1.78 9.67
C ALA A 140 7.87 2.00 8.53
N LEU A 141 8.20 1.55 7.32
CA LEU A 141 7.31 1.63 6.15
C LEU A 141 6.35 0.46 6.04
N CYS A 142 6.60 -0.64 6.76
CA CYS A 142 5.67 -1.75 6.81
C CYS A 142 4.53 -1.39 7.77
N PRO A 143 3.26 -1.29 7.31
CA PRO A 143 2.17 -0.91 8.22
C PRO A 143 1.99 -1.86 9.41
N ALA A 144 2.38 -3.13 9.27
CA ALA A 144 2.34 -4.11 10.35
C ALA A 144 3.62 -4.16 11.21
N ASN A 145 4.63 -3.34 10.90
CA ASN A 145 5.94 -3.29 11.58
C ASN A 145 6.68 -4.63 11.62
N VAL A 146 6.59 -5.43 10.54
CA VAL A 146 7.26 -6.75 10.46
C VAL A 146 8.79 -6.62 10.61
N ASP A 147 9.41 -7.50 11.40
CA ASP A 147 10.89 -7.58 11.54
C ASP A 147 11.58 -8.11 10.27
N ILE A 148 11.68 -7.24 9.27
CA ILE A 148 12.25 -7.53 7.96
C ILE A 148 13.73 -7.91 8.00
N PRO A 149 14.63 -7.14 8.65
CA PRO A 149 16.03 -7.52 8.72
C PRO A 149 16.25 -8.84 9.47
N GLY A 150 15.37 -9.17 10.43
CA GLY A 150 15.40 -10.44 11.15
C GLY A 150 15.12 -11.62 10.23
N TYR A 151 14.00 -11.62 9.50
CA TYR A 151 13.66 -12.78 8.68
C TYR A 151 14.55 -12.89 7.44
N ILE A 152 15.08 -11.78 6.90
CA ILE A 152 16.08 -11.85 5.82
C ILE A 152 17.35 -12.56 6.28
N ALA A 153 17.80 -12.30 7.51
CA ALA A 153 18.95 -13.01 8.08
C ALA A 153 18.66 -14.51 8.27
N LEU A 154 17.44 -14.88 8.65
CA LEU A 154 17.03 -16.28 8.75
C LEU A 154 16.96 -16.97 7.38
N VAL A 155 16.45 -16.27 6.35
CA VAL A 155 16.42 -16.79 4.96
C VAL A 155 17.82 -17.03 4.42
N ARG A 156 18.77 -16.13 4.71
CA ARG A 156 20.19 -16.29 4.34
C ARG A 156 20.78 -17.58 4.89
N ASP A 157 20.46 -17.90 6.14
CA ASP A 157 20.96 -19.09 6.85
C ASP A 157 20.08 -20.34 6.59
N GLU A 158 19.19 -20.28 5.59
CA GLU A 158 18.22 -21.34 5.23
C GLU A 158 17.27 -21.77 6.37
N ARG A 159 17.12 -20.94 7.41
CA ARG A 159 16.20 -21.15 8.53
C ARG A 159 14.79 -20.65 8.20
N TYR A 160 14.21 -21.19 7.13
CA TYR A 160 12.94 -20.71 6.55
C TYR A 160 11.75 -20.81 7.51
N ALA A 161 11.64 -21.90 8.28
CA ALA A 161 10.55 -22.07 9.25
C ALA A 161 10.61 -21.01 10.37
N ASP A 162 11.81 -20.65 10.82
CA ASP A 162 12.01 -19.58 11.79
C ASP A 162 11.67 -18.22 11.18
N ALA A 163 12.00 -17.99 9.91
CA ALA A 163 11.63 -16.78 9.20
C ALA A 163 10.10 -16.59 9.19
N VAL A 164 9.34 -17.67 8.90
CA VAL A 164 7.87 -17.65 8.92
C VAL A 164 7.33 -17.38 10.32
N ARG A 165 7.88 -18.04 11.36
CA ARG A 165 7.49 -17.78 12.76
C ARG A 165 7.72 -16.32 13.15
N LEU A 166 8.86 -15.73 12.78
CA LEU A 166 9.16 -14.33 13.05
C LEU A 166 8.20 -13.39 12.33
N ILE A 167 7.85 -13.69 11.07
CA ILE A 167 6.85 -12.90 10.33
C ILE A 167 5.49 -12.97 11.01
N ARG A 168 5.06 -14.15 11.47
CA ARG A 168 3.77 -14.37 12.16
C ARG A 168 3.61 -13.66 13.49
N LYS A 169 4.71 -13.23 14.11
CA LYS A 169 4.67 -12.33 15.26
C LYS A 169 3.95 -11.03 14.92
N ASP A 170 4.15 -10.51 13.70
CA ASP A 170 3.62 -9.21 13.27
C ASP A 170 2.55 -9.30 12.17
N ASN A 171 2.52 -10.41 11.42
CA ASN A 171 1.61 -10.63 10.31
C ASN A 171 1.19 -12.11 10.19
N PRO A 172 -0.09 -12.47 10.47
CA PRO A 172 -0.57 -13.85 10.38
C PRO A 172 -0.75 -14.36 8.94
N PHE A 173 -0.53 -13.51 7.93
CA PHE A 173 -0.62 -13.84 6.51
C PHE A 173 0.74 -13.81 5.79
N PRO A 174 1.74 -14.62 6.20
CA PRO A 174 3.03 -14.66 5.54
C PRO A 174 2.93 -15.13 4.08
N SER A 175 2.16 -16.18 3.78
CA SER A 175 2.03 -16.71 2.41
C SER A 175 1.36 -15.68 1.52
N THR A 176 0.19 -15.16 1.88
CA THR A 176 -0.53 -14.13 1.13
C THR A 176 0.36 -12.92 0.85
N CYS A 177 1.03 -12.38 1.87
CA CYS A 177 1.89 -11.21 1.68
C CYS A 177 3.17 -11.50 0.88
N ALA A 178 3.53 -12.77 0.68
CA ALA A 178 4.63 -13.13 -0.21
C ALA A 178 4.25 -13.03 -1.69
N PHE A 179 2.97 -13.21 -2.01
CA PHE A 179 2.47 -13.16 -3.38
C PHE A 179 2.00 -11.75 -3.78
N ILE A 180 1.23 -11.07 -2.92
CA ILE A 180 0.46 -9.87 -3.34
C ILE A 180 0.85 -8.56 -2.66
N CYS A 181 1.86 -8.57 -1.77
CA CYS A 181 2.21 -7.34 -1.05
C CYS A 181 2.84 -6.31 -2.00
N GLU A 182 2.31 -5.08 -1.97
CA GLU A 182 2.88 -3.92 -2.68
C GLU A 182 4.23 -3.44 -2.10
N HIS A 183 4.78 -4.17 -1.11
CA HIS A 183 6.15 -4.03 -0.60
C HIS A 183 6.59 -2.57 -0.32
N PRO A 184 5.78 -1.77 0.41
CA PRO A 184 6.12 -0.37 0.69
C PRO A 184 7.46 -0.21 1.43
N CYS A 185 7.85 -1.26 2.15
CA CYS A 185 9.13 -1.42 2.83
C CYS A 185 10.37 -1.35 1.91
N GLU A 186 10.23 -1.55 0.61
CA GLU A 186 11.33 -1.48 -0.35
C GLU A 186 11.60 -0.05 -0.83
N HIS A 187 10.59 0.83 -0.85
CA HIS A 187 10.70 2.18 -1.43
C HIS A 187 11.80 3.04 -0.80
N ARG A 188 12.01 2.95 0.52
CA ARG A 188 13.08 3.69 1.22
C ARG A 188 14.14 2.76 1.79
N CYS A 189 14.37 1.62 1.14
CA CYS A 189 15.44 0.72 1.54
C CYS A 189 16.80 1.45 1.41
N ARG A 190 17.63 1.42 2.46
CA ARG A 190 18.95 2.09 2.43
C ARG A 190 19.89 1.52 1.37
N ARG A 191 19.62 0.30 0.88
CA ARG A 191 20.39 -0.32 -0.19
C ARG A 191 20.28 0.45 -1.53
N ASN A 192 19.24 1.25 -1.74
CA ASN A 192 19.14 2.16 -2.90
C ASN A 192 20.32 3.15 -2.99
N MET A 193 21.00 3.45 -1.88
CA MET A 193 22.22 4.30 -1.90
C MET A 193 23.48 3.60 -2.42
N VAL A 194 23.42 2.28 -2.63
CA VAL A 194 24.56 1.46 -3.10
C VAL A 194 24.26 0.89 -4.48
N ASP A 195 23.09 0.29 -4.64
CA ASP A 195 22.60 -0.22 -5.92
C ASP A 195 21.06 -0.11 -6.01
N SER A 196 20.33 -1.06 -5.45
CA SER A 196 18.86 -1.13 -5.52
C SER A 196 18.27 -1.82 -4.30
N ALA A 197 16.98 -1.63 -4.05
CA ALA A 197 16.33 -2.18 -2.88
C ALA A 197 16.48 -3.70 -2.80
N ILE A 198 16.39 -4.22 -1.58
CA ILE A 198 16.26 -5.66 -1.36
C ILE A 198 14.90 -6.10 -1.90
N ASN A 199 14.83 -7.22 -2.60
CA ASN A 199 13.58 -7.89 -2.97
C ASN A 199 13.01 -8.62 -1.75
N ILE A 200 12.45 -7.81 -0.85
CA ILE A 200 11.89 -8.21 0.44
C ILE A 200 10.69 -9.13 0.22
N ARG A 201 9.82 -8.84 -0.76
CA ARG A 201 8.68 -9.71 -1.11
C ARG A 201 9.16 -11.08 -1.61
N GLY A 202 10.13 -11.11 -2.52
CA GLY A 202 10.71 -12.34 -3.05
C GLY A 202 11.37 -13.20 -1.97
N LEU A 203 12.13 -12.60 -1.05
CA LEU A 203 12.71 -13.31 0.09
C LEU A 203 11.64 -13.85 1.06
N LYS A 204 10.52 -13.12 1.23
CA LYS A 204 9.36 -13.64 1.98
C LYS A 204 8.76 -14.87 1.30
N ARG A 205 8.68 -14.85 -0.04
CA ARG A 205 8.23 -16.00 -0.85
C ARG A 205 9.11 -17.22 -0.68
N VAL A 206 10.43 -17.03 -0.72
CA VAL A 206 11.41 -18.08 -0.41
C VAL A 206 11.15 -18.68 0.97
N ALA A 207 10.94 -17.85 1.99
CA ALA A 207 10.67 -18.32 3.35
C ALA A 207 9.41 -19.21 3.42
N VAL A 208 8.31 -18.79 2.80
CA VAL A 208 7.04 -19.53 2.88
C VAL A 208 7.00 -20.77 1.98
N GLU A 209 7.71 -20.78 0.85
CA GLU A 209 7.75 -21.95 -0.03
C GLU A 209 8.72 -23.03 0.45
N PHE A 210 9.83 -22.65 1.11
CA PHE A 210 10.83 -23.61 1.61
C PHE A 210 10.70 -24.00 3.08
N SER A 211 9.79 -23.41 3.85
CA SER A 211 9.60 -23.72 5.28
C SER A 211 8.78 -24.99 5.54
N GLY A 212 7.99 -25.45 4.57
CA GLY A 212 6.95 -26.44 4.82
C GLY A 212 5.87 -25.93 5.78
N LYS A 213 5.12 -26.83 6.43
CA LYS A 213 4.09 -26.43 7.40
C LYS A 213 4.74 -25.96 8.70
N VAL A 214 4.47 -24.71 9.05
CA VAL A 214 4.87 -24.11 10.34
C VAL A 214 3.62 -23.98 11.21
N PRO A 215 3.59 -24.51 12.44
CA PRO A 215 2.43 -24.35 13.34
C PRO A 215 2.33 -22.91 13.87
N PRO A 216 1.14 -22.45 14.28
CA PRO A 216 1.00 -21.20 15.04
C PRO A 216 1.64 -21.32 16.43
N PRO A 217 1.96 -20.19 17.08
CA PRO A 217 2.43 -20.19 18.47
C PRO A 217 1.33 -20.65 19.45
N PRO A 218 1.70 -21.16 20.64
CA PRO A 218 0.72 -21.54 21.65
C PRO A 218 -0.07 -20.32 22.15
N CYS A 219 -1.35 -20.52 22.48
CA CYS A 219 -2.18 -19.49 23.08
C CYS A 219 -1.88 -19.32 24.58
N ALA A 220 -2.09 -18.12 25.09
CA ALA A 220 -2.10 -17.82 26.52
C ALA A 220 -3.26 -18.56 27.24
N PRO A 221 -3.19 -18.71 28.58
CA PRO A 221 -4.30 -19.25 29.35
C PRO A 221 -5.62 -18.54 29.06
N SER A 222 -6.72 -19.28 29.08
CA SER A 222 -8.03 -18.70 28.81
C SER A 222 -8.38 -17.59 29.81
N THR A 223 -8.76 -16.44 29.27
CA THR A 223 -9.24 -15.27 30.02
C THR A 223 -10.72 -15.36 30.39
N GLY A 224 -11.44 -16.35 29.83
CA GLY A 224 -12.90 -16.46 29.93
C GLY A 224 -13.68 -15.43 29.11
N LYS A 225 -13.01 -14.53 28.38
CA LYS A 225 -13.64 -13.47 27.58
C LYS A 225 -14.04 -13.95 26.19
N THR A 226 -15.16 -13.45 25.66
CA THR A 226 -15.67 -13.80 24.33
C THR A 226 -15.72 -12.58 23.40
N ILE A 227 -15.37 -12.80 22.12
CA ILE A 227 -15.29 -11.73 21.12
C ILE A 227 -15.97 -12.17 19.82
N ALA A 228 -16.92 -11.36 19.35
CA ALA A 228 -17.58 -11.54 18.05
C ALA A 228 -16.89 -10.71 16.96
N ILE A 229 -16.60 -11.31 15.81
CA ILE A 229 -15.90 -10.65 14.71
C ILE A 229 -16.73 -10.79 13.45
N VAL A 230 -17.21 -9.67 12.91
CA VAL A 230 -18.00 -9.63 11.68
C VAL A 230 -17.08 -9.46 10.48
N GLY A 231 -16.98 -10.49 9.65
CA GLY A 231 -16.18 -10.51 8.42
C GLY A 231 -14.91 -11.37 8.56
N GLY A 232 -14.80 -12.39 7.72
CA GLY A 232 -13.66 -13.31 7.63
C GLY A 232 -12.57 -12.84 6.67
N GLY A 233 -12.38 -11.53 6.52
CA GLY A 233 -11.32 -10.92 5.72
C GLY A 233 -10.00 -10.76 6.47
N PRO A 234 -8.95 -10.18 5.86
CA PRO A 234 -7.63 -10.04 6.47
C PRO A 234 -7.64 -9.27 7.81
N ALA A 235 -8.43 -8.20 7.93
CA ALA A 235 -8.52 -7.44 9.17
C ALA A 235 -9.17 -8.25 10.30
N GLY A 236 -10.33 -8.87 10.03
CA GLY A 236 -11.07 -9.68 11.01
C GLY A 236 -10.29 -10.92 11.44
N LEU A 237 -9.69 -11.64 10.50
CA LEU A 237 -8.86 -12.82 10.79
C LEU A 237 -7.57 -12.47 11.53
N THR A 238 -6.96 -11.32 11.24
CA THR A 238 -5.80 -10.86 12.00
C THR A 238 -6.17 -10.54 13.45
N ALA A 239 -7.28 -9.85 13.67
CA ALA A 239 -7.77 -9.58 15.02
C ALA A 239 -8.13 -10.88 15.75
N ALA A 240 -8.82 -11.81 15.07
CA ALA A 240 -9.17 -13.12 15.60
C ALA A 240 -7.93 -13.90 16.06
N TYR A 241 -6.90 -13.95 15.21
CA TYR A 241 -5.64 -14.62 15.49
C TYR A 241 -4.98 -14.09 16.77
N TYR A 242 -4.76 -12.77 16.87
CA TYR A 242 -4.05 -12.21 18.02
C TYR A 242 -4.87 -12.29 19.31
N LEU A 243 -6.17 -12.00 19.26
CA LEU A 243 -7.04 -12.13 20.43
C LEU A 243 -7.13 -13.58 20.93
N GLN A 244 -7.14 -14.55 20.01
CA GLN A 244 -7.09 -15.96 20.35
C GLN A 244 -5.76 -16.34 21.01
N LEU A 245 -4.62 -15.84 20.49
CA LEU A 245 -3.31 -16.01 21.13
C LEU A 245 -3.24 -15.38 22.53
N MET A 246 -3.95 -14.27 22.75
CA MET A 246 -4.08 -13.60 24.05
C MET A 246 -5.05 -14.31 25.02
N GLY A 247 -5.62 -15.45 24.62
CA GLY A 247 -6.47 -16.27 25.47
C GLY A 247 -7.94 -15.83 25.51
N HIS A 248 -8.36 -14.91 24.64
CA HIS A 248 -9.77 -14.57 24.43
C HIS A 248 -10.39 -15.52 23.40
N GLN A 249 -11.59 -16.04 23.66
CA GLN A 249 -12.27 -16.90 22.69
C GLN A 249 -12.93 -16.05 21.60
N THR A 250 -12.48 -16.23 20.37
CA THR A 250 -13.00 -15.50 19.21
C THR A 250 -13.98 -16.34 18.39
N THR A 251 -15.00 -15.68 17.83
CA THR A 251 -15.93 -16.26 16.85
C THR A 251 -16.08 -15.31 15.66
N VAL A 252 -15.73 -15.79 14.47
CA VAL A 252 -15.83 -15.05 13.21
C VAL A 252 -17.13 -15.39 12.50
N TYR A 253 -17.95 -14.38 12.21
CA TYR A 253 -19.17 -14.47 11.42
C TYR A 253 -18.87 -14.05 9.98
N GLU A 254 -19.00 -14.98 9.04
CA GLU A 254 -18.70 -14.77 7.63
C GLU A 254 -19.97 -14.98 6.79
N MET A 255 -20.24 -14.04 5.89
CA MET A 255 -21.41 -14.07 5.01
C MET A 255 -21.26 -15.11 3.89
N LEU A 256 -20.03 -15.34 3.41
CA LEU A 256 -19.74 -16.21 2.27
C LEU A 256 -19.33 -17.64 2.71
N PRO A 257 -19.31 -18.62 1.79
CA PRO A 257 -19.03 -20.02 2.14
C PRO A 257 -17.59 -20.33 2.61
N LYS A 258 -16.64 -19.43 2.32
CA LYS A 258 -15.22 -19.57 2.68
C LYS A 258 -14.64 -18.26 3.19
N LEU A 259 -13.66 -18.35 4.08
CA LEU A 259 -12.89 -17.23 4.63
C LEU A 259 -11.93 -16.61 3.62
N GLY A 260 -11.38 -15.44 3.95
CA GLY A 260 -10.36 -14.72 3.19
C GLY A 260 -10.86 -13.40 2.59
N GLY A 261 -12.17 -13.16 2.57
CA GLY A 261 -12.77 -11.94 2.03
C GLY A 261 -12.23 -11.60 0.62
N MET A 262 -11.83 -10.35 0.40
CA MET A 262 -11.27 -9.91 -0.89
C MET A 262 -10.03 -10.69 -1.35
N LEU A 263 -9.25 -11.30 -0.44
CA LEU A 263 -8.12 -12.15 -0.82
C LEU A 263 -8.58 -13.40 -1.57
N ARG A 264 -9.72 -13.97 -1.18
CA ARG A 264 -10.31 -15.11 -1.88
C ARG A 264 -11.12 -14.67 -3.09
N TYR A 265 -12.03 -13.72 -2.90
CA TYR A 265 -13.06 -13.43 -3.90
C TYR A 265 -12.71 -12.28 -4.84
N GLY A 266 -11.68 -11.49 -4.56
CA GLY A 266 -11.28 -10.38 -5.42
C GLY A 266 -9.97 -10.60 -6.17
N ILE A 267 -9.06 -11.41 -5.62
CA ILE A 267 -7.75 -11.64 -6.23
C ILE A 267 -7.79 -12.93 -7.04
N PRO A 268 -7.41 -12.94 -8.32
CA PRO A 268 -7.38 -14.16 -9.12
C PRO A 268 -6.36 -15.20 -8.62
N ASN A 269 -6.62 -16.48 -8.90
CA ASN A 269 -5.76 -17.59 -8.46
C ASN A 269 -4.33 -17.50 -9.03
N TYR A 270 -4.17 -16.99 -10.25
CA TYR A 270 -2.86 -16.85 -10.89
C TYR A 270 -1.93 -15.85 -10.16
N ARG A 271 -2.51 -14.94 -9.36
CA ARG A 271 -1.77 -13.96 -8.54
C ARG A 271 -1.68 -14.37 -7.08
N LEU A 272 -2.77 -14.87 -6.51
CA LEU A 272 -2.80 -15.46 -5.17
C LEU A 272 -3.45 -16.84 -5.23
N PRO A 273 -2.62 -17.90 -5.30
CA PRO A 273 -3.11 -19.27 -5.26
C PRO A 273 -3.96 -19.51 -4.00
N LYS A 274 -5.13 -20.13 -4.16
CA LYS A 274 -6.09 -20.27 -3.05
C LYS A 274 -5.63 -21.23 -1.97
N ASP A 275 -4.88 -22.25 -2.35
CA ASP A 275 -4.17 -23.16 -1.45
C ASP A 275 -3.16 -22.41 -0.57
N ARG A 276 -2.40 -21.46 -1.13
CA ARG A 276 -1.46 -20.62 -0.37
C ARG A 276 -2.15 -19.66 0.59
N LEU A 277 -3.37 -19.20 0.26
CA LEU A 277 -4.22 -18.46 1.19
C LEU A 277 -4.79 -19.37 2.29
N ASP A 278 -5.19 -20.59 1.93
CA ASP A 278 -5.71 -21.59 2.87
C ASP A 278 -4.65 -21.96 3.92
N GLU A 279 -3.36 -22.04 3.57
CA GLU A 279 -2.27 -22.25 4.55
C GLU A 279 -2.21 -21.19 5.66
N ASP A 280 -2.41 -19.91 5.31
CA ASP A 280 -2.44 -18.82 6.29
C ASP A 280 -3.70 -18.91 7.16
N ILE A 281 -4.85 -19.17 6.54
CA ILE A 281 -6.14 -19.29 7.24
C ILE A 281 -6.12 -20.48 8.18
N ASP A 282 -5.64 -21.65 7.74
CA ASP A 282 -5.57 -22.87 8.53
C ASP A 282 -4.69 -22.65 9.77
N ALA A 283 -3.54 -21.97 9.62
CA ALA A 283 -2.71 -21.61 10.77
C ALA A 283 -3.42 -20.69 11.77
N ILE A 284 -4.32 -19.81 11.30
CA ILE A 284 -5.16 -19.01 12.19
C ILE A 284 -6.20 -19.89 12.88
N LEU A 285 -6.86 -20.79 12.17
CA LEU A 285 -7.89 -21.67 12.74
C LEU A 285 -7.32 -22.68 13.74
N GLU A 286 -6.08 -23.14 13.54
CA GLU A 286 -5.35 -24.00 14.47
C GLU A 286 -5.16 -23.38 15.87
N THR A 287 -5.31 -22.06 16.02
CA THR A 287 -5.30 -21.39 17.34
C THR A 287 -6.59 -21.58 18.14
N GLY A 288 -7.67 -22.09 17.52
CA GLY A 288 -8.97 -22.32 18.17
C GLY A 288 -10.02 -21.24 17.87
N VAL A 289 -9.79 -20.39 16.87
CA VAL A 289 -10.77 -19.45 16.33
C VAL A 289 -12.00 -20.20 15.84
N LYS A 290 -13.21 -19.82 16.29
CA LYS A 290 -14.48 -20.40 15.83
C LYS A 290 -15.01 -19.64 14.62
N ILE A 291 -15.77 -20.33 13.76
CA ILE A 291 -16.36 -19.73 12.55
C ILE A 291 -17.83 -20.07 12.45
N VAL A 292 -18.62 -19.09 12.01
CA VAL A 292 -20.01 -19.24 11.60
C VAL A 292 -20.17 -18.69 10.19
N TYR A 293 -20.33 -19.58 9.21
CA TYR A 293 -20.53 -19.21 7.80
C TYR A 293 -22.00 -18.91 7.47
N GLY A 294 -22.22 -18.21 6.35
CA GLY A 294 -23.55 -17.93 5.82
C GLY A 294 -24.38 -17.00 6.70
N LYS A 295 -23.73 -16.11 7.46
CA LYS A 295 -24.40 -15.14 8.34
C LYS A 295 -24.11 -13.72 7.90
N LYS A 296 -25.13 -13.03 7.41
CA LYS A 296 -25.10 -11.60 7.06
C LYS A 296 -25.67 -10.79 8.22
N ILE A 297 -24.89 -9.83 8.72
CA ILE A 297 -25.34 -8.90 9.75
C ILE A 297 -26.40 -7.95 9.17
N GLY A 298 -27.47 -7.74 9.94
CA GLY A 298 -28.66 -6.97 9.54
C GLY A 298 -29.67 -7.74 8.70
N THR A 299 -29.45 -9.04 8.51
CA THR A 299 -30.43 -9.92 7.86
C THR A 299 -30.60 -11.20 8.66
N ASP A 300 -29.49 -11.87 9.00
CA ASP A 300 -29.51 -13.14 9.75
C ASP A 300 -29.24 -12.96 11.24
N ILE A 301 -28.50 -11.91 11.63
CA ILE A 301 -28.09 -11.59 13.01
C ILE A 301 -28.05 -10.06 13.14
N GLU A 302 -28.58 -9.52 14.24
CA GLU A 302 -28.51 -8.09 14.53
C GLU A 302 -27.18 -7.72 15.21
N LEU A 303 -26.60 -6.58 14.83
CA LEU A 303 -25.33 -6.12 15.40
C LEU A 303 -25.42 -5.92 16.93
N ASN A 304 -26.57 -5.42 17.41
CA ASN A 304 -26.79 -5.17 18.83
C ASN A 304 -26.82 -6.46 19.67
N GLU A 305 -27.23 -7.59 19.08
CA GLU A 305 -27.18 -8.88 19.75
C GLU A 305 -25.73 -9.33 19.96
N LEU A 306 -24.88 -9.17 18.94
CA LEU A 306 -23.46 -9.50 19.03
C LEU A 306 -22.73 -8.66 20.10
N ILE A 307 -23.06 -7.38 20.21
CA ILE A 307 -22.50 -6.47 21.22
C ILE A 307 -22.95 -6.89 22.63
N LYS A 308 -24.18 -7.37 22.79
CA LYS A 308 -24.75 -7.75 24.09
C LYS A 308 -24.24 -9.11 24.57
N ASP A 309 -24.06 -10.05 23.66
CA ASP A 309 -23.75 -11.45 23.98
C ASP A 309 -22.24 -11.74 24.11
N ASN A 310 -21.39 -10.74 23.86
CA ASN A 310 -19.93 -10.86 23.92
C ASN A 310 -19.32 -9.72 24.73
N ASP A 311 -18.13 -9.94 25.30
CA ASP A 311 -17.41 -8.88 26.01
C ASP A 311 -16.91 -7.77 25.07
N ALA A 312 -16.68 -8.09 23.79
CA ALA A 312 -16.37 -7.13 22.73
C ALA A 312 -16.84 -7.62 21.34
N ALA A 313 -17.02 -6.69 20.41
CA ALA A 313 -17.37 -6.96 19.02
C ALA A 313 -16.50 -6.15 18.03
N ILE A 314 -16.24 -6.73 16.85
CA ILE A 314 -15.47 -6.14 15.76
C ILE A 314 -16.30 -6.11 14.48
N ILE A 315 -16.31 -4.98 13.79
CA ILE A 315 -16.83 -4.84 12.42
C ILE A 315 -15.64 -4.77 11.44
N ALA A 316 -15.48 -5.80 10.61
CA ALA A 316 -14.39 -5.95 9.64
C ALA A 316 -14.91 -6.42 8.26
N ILE A 317 -16.06 -5.89 7.84
CA ILE A 317 -16.76 -6.27 6.59
C ILE A 317 -16.03 -5.86 5.29
N GLY A 318 -15.07 -4.94 5.39
CA GLY A 318 -14.34 -4.41 4.24
C GLY A 318 -15.21 -3.60 3.29
N ALA A 319 -14.78 -3.51 2.02
CA ALA A 319 -15.47 -2.77 0.96
C ALA A 319 -15.91 -3.73 -0.15
N SER A 320 -17.05 -4.40 0.06
CA SER A 320 -17.51 -5.51 -0.79
C SER A 320 -18.50 -5.13 -1.89
N THR A 321 -18.88 -3.86 -2.00
CA THR A 321 -19.78 -3.32 -3.03
C THR A 321 -19.01 -2.51 -4.08
N ASP A 322 -19.67 -2.12 -5.16
CA ASP A 322 -19.06 -1.43 -6.31
C ASP A 322 -19.61 -0.02 -6.51
N LYS A 323 -18.77 0.85 -7.10
CA LYS A 323 -19.20 2.16 -7.58
C LYS A 323 -19.82 2.05 -8.96
N LYS A 324 -21.00 2.66 -9.12
CA LYS A 324 -21.72 2.75 -10.40
C LYS A 324 -21.17 3.86 -11.30
N LEU A 325 -21.23 3.65 -12.61
CA LEU A 325 -20.93 4.63 -13.66
C LEU A 325 -21.95 5.76 -13.68
N GLY A 326 -23.21 5.47 -13.32
CA GLY A 326 -24.30 6.44 -13.41
C GLY A 326 -24.74 6.71 -14.84
N LEU A 327 -24.57 5.73 -15.74
CA LEU A 327 -24.99 5.80 -17.14
C LEU A 327 -26.28 5.00 -17.34
N GLU A 328 -27.12 5.46 -18.26
CA GLU A 328 -28.31 4.70 -18.67
C GLU A 328 -27.90 3.34 -19.29
N GLY A 329 -28.60 2.27 -18.92
CA GLY A 329 -28.31 0.90 -19.40
C GLY A 329 -27.27 0.15 -18.58
N GLU A 330 -26.88 0.65 -17.40
CA GLU A 330 -25.89 -0.02 -16.53
C GLU A 330 -26.39 -1.36 -15.95
N ASP A 331 -27.70 -1.58 -15.89
CA ASP A 331 -28.32 -2.86 -15.50
C ASP A 331 -28.52 -3.85 -16.67
N ALA A 332 -28.02 -3.53 -17.87
CA ALA A 332 -28.17 -4.38 -19.05
C ALA A 332 -27.37 -5.68 -18.94
N GLU A 333 -27.86 -6.74 -19.61
CA GLU A 333 -27.13 -8.00 -19.72
C GLU A 333 -25.77 -7.76 -20.41
N GLY A 334 -24.69 -8.17 -19.76
CA GLY A 334 -23.31 -7.95 -20.23
C GLY A 334 -22.57 -6.85 -19.47
N VAL A 335 -23.25 -6.01 -18.68
CA VAL A 335 -22.60 -5.06 -17.78
C VAL A 335 -22.46 -5.68 -16.41
N ILE A 336 -21.24 -5.72 -15.86
CA ILE A 336 -20.94 -6.33 -14.57
C ILE A 336 -19.88 -5.53 -13.82
N SER A 337 -19.96 -5.48 -12.49
CA SER A 337 -18.91 -4.86 -11.69
C SER A 337 -17.68 -5.78 -11.61
N ALA A 338 -16.49 -5.20 -11.49
CA ALA A 338 -15.26 -5.99 -11.36
C ALA A 338 -15.26 -6.85 -10.08
N VAL A 339 -15.87 -6.35 -9.01
CA VAL A 339 -16.02 -7.09 -7.75
C VAL A 339 -16.87 -8.36 -7.99
N GLN A 340 -18.01 -8.22 -8.68
CA GLN A 340 -18.86 -9.37 -9.00
C GLN A 340 -18.17 -10.31 -9.99
N PHE A 341 -17.60 -9.80 -11.07
CA PHE A 341 -16.91 -10.59 -12.09
C PHE A 341 -15.79 -11.46 -11.49
N LEU A 342 -14.91 -10.87 -10.68
CA LEU A 342 -13.81 -11.59 -10.04
C LEU A 342 -14.31 -12.56 -8.97
N ARG A 343 -15.38 -12.20 -8.22
CA ARG A 343 -16.02 -13.07 -7.24
C ARG A 343 -16.62 -14.30 -7.89
N ASP A 344 -17.35 -14.13 -8.98
CA ASP A 344 -17.99 -15.22 -9.72
C ASP A 344 -16.93 -16.18 -10.27
N VAL A 345 -15.84 -15.66 -10.84
CA VAL A 345 -14.69 -16.48 -11.25
C VAL A 345 -14.09 -17.24 -10.06
N GLY A 346 -13.86 -16.56 -8.92
CA GLY A 346 -13.32 -17.18 -7.71
C GLY A 346 -14.27 -18.18 -7.03
N MET A 347 -15.53 -18.22 -7.42
CA MET A 347 -16.55 -19.18 -6.98
C MET A 347 -16.83 -20.27 -8.03
N ASP A 348 -16.00 -20.38 -9.07
CA ASP A 348 -16.19 -21.30 -10.20
C ASP A 348 -17.54 -21.09 -10.94
N LYS A 349 -18.04 -19.85 -10.92
CA LYS A 349 -19.27 -19.38 -11.57
C LYS A 349 -18.98 -18.30 -12.63
N GLY A 350 -17.73 -18.23 -13.09
CA GLY A 350 -17.32 -17.27 -14.10
C GLY A 350 -18.11 -17.43 -15.40
N MET A 351 -18.41 -16.30 -16.05
CA MET A 351 -19.05 -16.31 -17.36
C MET A 351 -18.11 -16.81 -18.45
N ASP A 352 -18.64 -17.50 -19.45
CA ASP A 352 -17.89 -17.86 -20.65
C ASP A 352 -17.70 -16.62 -21.54
N LEU A 353 -16.44 -16.25 -21.79
CA LEU A 353 -16.05 -15.15 -22.65
C LEU A 353 -15.55 -15.61 -24.02
N THR A 354 -15.60 -16.92 -24.32
CA THR A 354 -15.12 -17.47 -25.59
C THR A 354 -15.77 -16.77 -26.78
N GLY A 355 -14.95 -16.14 -27.63
CA GLY A 355 -15.41 -15.45 -28.84
C GLY A 355 -16.12 -14.12 -28.59
N LYS A 356 -16.16 -13.61 -27.35
CA LYS A 356 -16.72 -12.30 -27.00
C LYS A 356 -15.64 -11.24 -26.95
N LYS A 357 -16.00 -9.99 -27.18
CA LYS A 357 -15.18 -8.80 -26.97
C LYS A 357 -15.52 -8.20 -25.61
N THR A 358 -14.51 -8.05 -24.77
CA THR A 358 -14.67 -7.61 -23.38
C THR A 358 -13.94 -6.29 -23.16
N ALA A 359 -14.67 -5.28 -22.69
CA ALA A 359 -14.11 -4.01 -22.27
C ALA A 359 -14.08 -3.92 -20.74
N ILE A 360 -13.00 -3.39 -20.18
CA ILE A 360 -12.85 -3.15 -18.74
C ILE A 360 -12.61 -1.66 -18.55
N ILE A 361 -13.41 -1.00 -17.70
CA ILE A 361 -13.22 0.42 -17.38
C ILE A 361 -12.45 0.54 -16.07
N GLY A 362 -11.23 1.07 -16.10
CA GLY A 362 -10.43 1.30 -14.90
C GLY A 362 -8.93 1.38 -15.16
N GLY A 363 -8.16 1.62 -14.10
CA GLY A 363 -6.69 1.71 -14.17
C GLY A 363 -5.99 1.43 -12.84
N GLY A 364 -6.66 0.68 -11.96
CA GLY A 364 -6.09 0.20 -10.68
C GLY A 364 -5.87 -1.31 -10.71
N ASN A 365 -5.33 -1.88 -9.62
CA ASN A 365 -5.01 -3.32 -9.55
C ASN A 365 -6.23 -4.21 -9.84
N VAL A 366 -7.43 -3.84 -9.38
CA VAL A 366 -8.67 -4.56 -9.68
C VAL A 366 -8.99 -4.58 -11.19
N ALA A 367 -8.69 -3.49 -11.90
CA ALA A 367 -8.87 -3.44 -13.35
C ALA A 367 -7.85 -4.34 -14.06
N MET A 368 -6.60 -4.37 -13.60
CA MET A 368 -5.56 -5.26 -14.12
C MET A 368 -5.92 -6.73 -13.87
N ASP A 369 -6.43 -7.05 -12.68
CA ASP A 369 -6.93 -8.38 -12.35
C ASP A 369 -8.07 -8.80 -13.29
N ALA A 370 -9.00 -7.90 -13.57
CA ALA A 370 -10.15 -8.15 -14.45
C ALA A 370 -9.74 -8.34 -15.92
N VAL A 371 -8.86 -7.50 -16.48
CA VAL A 371 -8.42 -7.64 -17.89
C VAL A 371 -7.67 -8.96 -18.08
N ARG A 372 -6.76 -9.30 -17.17
CA ARG A 372 -5.95 -10.54 -17.23
C ARG A 372 -6.81 -11.79 -16.97
N THR A 373 -7.87 -11.66 -16.16
CA THR A 373 -8.88 -12.72 -15.99
C THR A 373 -9.71 -12.90 -17.25
N ALA A 374 -10.13 -11.83 -17.92
CA ALA A 374 -10.89 -11.91 -19.15
C ALA A 374 -10.10 -12.60 -20.29
N VAL A 375 -8.78 -12.37 -20.37
CA VAL A 375 -7.89 -13.09 -21.29
C VAL A 375 -7.94 -14.60 -21.02
N ARG A 376 -7.84 -15.03 -19.76
CA ARG A 376 -7.88 -16.45 -19.35
C ARG A 376 -9.23 -17.11 -19.59
N LEU A 377 -10.31 -16.33 -19.58
CA LEU A 377 -11.65 -16.78 -19.97
C LEU A 377 -11.87 -16.79 -21.49
N LYS A 378 -10.80 -16.64 -22.29
CA LYS A 378 -10.78 -16.77 -23.77
C LYS A 378 -11.60 -15.71 -24.51
N SER A 379 -11.68 -14.51 -23.94
CA SER A 379 -12.17 -13.33 -24.66
C SER A 379 -11.37 -13.13 -25.95
N GLU A 380 -12.06 -12.94 -27.08
CA GLU A 380 -11.44 -12.72 -28.40
C GLU A 380 -10.57 -11.46 -28.39
N LYS A 381 -11.07 -10.43 -27.70
CA LYS A 381 -10.42 -9.13 -27.58
C LYS A 381 -10.72 -8.53 -26.22
N VAL A 382 -9.66 -8.20 -25.48
CA VAL A 382 -9.76 -7.54 -24.19
C VAL A 382 -9.23 -6.10 -24.30
N THR A 383 -10.09 -5.14 -23.98
CA THR A 383 -9.76 -3.71 -24.03
C THR A 383 -9.84 -3.10 -22.65
N CYS A 384 -8.77 -2.45 -22.19
CA CYS A 384 -8.78 -1.63 -20.98
C CYS A 384 -9.06 -0.17 -21.35
N LEU A 385 -10.23 0.35 -20.98
CA LEU A 385 -10.62 1.73 -21.15
C LEU A 385 -10.20 2.54 -19.92
N TYR A 386 -9.31 3.51 -20.10
CA TYR A 386 -8.87 4.37 -19.03
C TYR A 386 -8.94 5.84 -19.40
N ARG A 387 -9.51 6.66 -18.51
CA ARG A 387 -9.73 8.08 -18.78
C ARG A 387 -8.45 8.93 -18.74
N ARG A 388 -7.33 8.42 -18.19
CA ARG A 388 -6.03 9.14 -18.09
C ARG A 388 -4.93 8.36 -18.83
N ARG A 389 -3.66 8.77 -18.67
CA ARG A 389 -2.49 8.09 -19.28
C ARG A 389 -2.12 6.84 -18.49
N VAL A 390 -1.34 5.95 -19.10
CA VAL A 390 -0.73 4.80 -18.40
C VAL A 390 0.07 5.26 -17.17
N ALA A 391 0.85 6.33 -17.30
CA ALA A 391 1.63 6.91 -16.20
C ALA A 391 0.79 7.44 -15.03
N ASP A 392 -0.52 7.64 -15.20
CA ASP A 392 -1.44 8.09 -14.15
C ASP A 392 -2.24 6.92 -13.53
N MET A 393 -2.04 5.69 -14.00
CA MET A 393 -2.66 4.50 -13.44
C MET A 393 -2.22 4.31 -11.99
N THR A 394 -3.12 3.72 -11.19
CA THR A 394 -2.84 3.40 -9.79
C THR A 394 -2.44 1.94 -9.59
N ALA A 395 -2.49 1.15 -10.65
CA ALA A 395 -2.01 -0.23 -10.65
C ALA A 395 -0.48 -0.25 -10.55
N LEU A 396 0.05 -1.36 -10.02
CA LEU A 396 1.50 -1.59 -10.02
C LEU A 396 2.02 -1.67 -11.46
N PRO A 397 3.21 -1.10 -11.77
CA PRO A 397 3.80 -1.17 -13.11
C PRO A 397 3.91 -2.60 -13.65
N ALA A 398 4.33 -3.55 -12.82
CA ALA A 398 4.43 -4.97 -13.19
C ALA A 398 3.07 -5.58 -13.61
N GLU A 399 1.95 -5.15 -13.01
CA GLU A 399 0.62 -5.61 -13.39
C GLU A 399 0.17 -5.05 -14.74
N ILE A 400 0.54 -3.80 -15.04
CA ILE A 400 0.28 -3.15 -16.33
C ILE A 400 1.10 -3.82 -17.43
N GLU A 401 2.40 -4.02 -17.19
CA GLU A 401 3.33 -4.72 -18.09
C GLU A 401 2.86 -6.16 -18.34
N GLY A 402 2.44 -6.86 -17.28
CA GLY A 402 1.88 -8.20 -17.36
C GLY A 402 0.62 -8.27 -18.22
N ALA A 403 -0.30 -7.30 -18.10
CA ALA A 403 -1.50 -7.23 -18.92
C ALA A 403 -1.19 -6.95 -20.40
N LEU A 404 -0.24 -6.04 -20.68
CA LEU A 404 0.22 -5.75 -22.04
C LEU A 404 0.88 -6.97 -22.68
N ALA A 405 1.74 -7.69 -21.93
CA ALA A 405 2.38 -8.92 -22.40
C ALA A 405 1.38 -10.05 -22.68
N GLU A 406 0.25 -10.06 -21.98
CA GLU A 406 -0.86 -11.02 -22.18
C GLU A 406 -1.81 -10.63 -23.32
N GLY A 407 -1.53 -9.53 -24.04
CA GLY A 407 -2.27 -9.13 -25.25
C GLY A 407 -3.45 -8.18 -25.01
N VAL A 408 -3.54 -7.55 -23.84
CA VAL A 408 -4.60 -6.56 -23.54
C VAL A 408 -4.37 -5.25 -24.30
N GLU A 409 -5.40 -4.75 -24.97
CA GLU A 409 -5.35 -3.44 -25.64
C GLU A 409 -5.61 -2.32 -24.63
N MET A 410 -4.59 -1.48 -24.37
CA MET A 410 -4.71 -0.32 -23.50
C MET A 410 -5.22 0.91 -24.26
N MET A 411 -6.48 1.29 -24.04
CA MET A 411 -7.10 2.48 -24.62
C MET A 411 -7.19 3.59 -23.57
N THR A 412 -6.12 4.37 -23.47
CA THR A 412 -6.01 5.52 -22.56
C THR A 412 -6.64 6.79 -23.12
N LEU A 413 -6.88 7.78 -22.24
CA LEU A 413 -7.55 9.04 -22.57
C LEU A 413 -8.94 8.83 -23.20
N LYS A 414 -9.66 7.82 -22.74
CA LYS A 414 -11.04 7.51 -23.15
C LYS A 414 -11.92 7.41 -21.91
N ALA A 415 -12.92 8.28 -21.81
CA ALA A 415 -13.90 8.24 -20.72
C ALA A 415 -15.23 7.68 -21.24
N PRO A 416 -15.88 6.73 -20.55
CA PRO A 416 -17.19 6.23 -20.96
C PRO A 416 -18.23 7.36 -20.92
N SER A 417 -19.06 7.44 -21.95
CA SER A 417 -20.10 8.48 -22.09
C SER A 417 -21.51 7.90 -22.23
N LYS A 418 -21.67 6.77 -22.91
CA LYS A 418 -22.95 6.09 -23.11
C LYS A 418 -22.78 4.59 -23.30
N LEU A 419 -23.72 3.80 -22.80
CA LEU A 419 -23.81 2.36 -23.08
C LEU A 419 -24.79 2.12 -24.25
N GLU A 420 -24.37 1.31 -25.23
CA GLU A 420 -25.22 0.95 -26.36
C GLU A 420 -25.90 -0.40 -26.08
N VAL A 421 -27.19 -0.33 -25.72
CA VAL A 421 -27.98 -1.50 -25.32
C VAL A 421 -29.06 -1.77 -26.36
N LYS A 422 -29.14 -3.00 -26.87
CA LYS A 422 -30.18 -3.47 -27.80
C LYS A 422 -30.86 -4.70 -27.22
N ASN A 423 -32.20 -4.67 -27.13
CA ASN A 423 -33.01 -5.74 -26.54
C ASN A 423 -32.55 -6.14 -25.12
N GLY A 424 -32.14 -5.16 -24.31
CA GLY A 424 -31.64 -5.38 -22.95
C GLY A 424 -30.22 -5.94 -22.86
N LYS A 425 -29.51 -6.12 -23.98
CA LYS A 425 -28.13 -6.63 -24.02
C LYS A 425 -27.15 -5.54 -24.48
N LEU A 426 -25.98 -5.51 -23.84
CA LEU A 426 -24.89 -4.62 -24.25
C LEU A 426 -24.35 -5.02 -25.62
N THR A 427 -24.14 -4.03 -26.49
CA THR A 427 -23.49 -4.20 -27.80
C THR A 427 -22.24 -3.35 -27.98
N GLY A 428 -22.01 -2.39 -27.08
CA GLY A 428 -20.78 -1.62 -27.02
C GLY A 428 -20.87 -0.45 -26.05
N VAL A 429 -19.75 0.27 -25.93
CA VAL A 429 -19.62 1.47 -25.11
C VAL A 429 -19.13 2.62 -25.97
N TRP A 430 -19.78 3.77 -25.83
CA TRP A 430 -19.32 5.03 -26.39
C TRP A 430 -18.34 5.68 -25.42
N VAL A 431 -17.24 6.18 -25.96
CA VAL A 431 -16.20 6.85 -25.18
C VAL A 431 -15.90 8.23 -25.75
N THR A 432 -15.83 9.23 -24.87
CA THR A 432 -15.40 10.58 -25.20
C THR A 432 -13.87 10.67 -25.14
N PRO A 433 -13.19 11.08 -26.23
CA PRO A 433 -11.76 11.36 -26.21
C PRO A 433 -11.40 12.44 -25.18
N GLN A 434 -10.36 12.19 -24.40
CA GLN A 434 -9.88 13.08 -23.34
C GLN A 434 -8.51 13.67 -23.70
N MET A 435 -8.21 14.84 -23.15
CA MET A 435 -6.86 15.39 -23.09
C MET A 435 -6.46 15.70 -21.65
N ILE A 436 -5.14 15.68 -21.41
CA ILE A 436 -4.58 16.03 -20.10
C ILE A 436 -4.82 17.51 -19.79
N SER A 437 -5.14 17.77 -18.53
CA SER A 437 -5.37 19.10 -17.97
C SER A 437 -4.52 19.31 -16.71
N LYS A 438 -4.89 20.31 -15.91
CA LYS A 438 -4.19 20.72 -14.69
C LYS A 438 -3.94 19.54 -13.74
N ILE A 439 -2.81 19.58 -13.05
CA ILE A 439 -2.54 18.68 -11.94
C ILE A 439 -3.43 19.06 -10.76
N LYS A 440 -4.18 18.10 -10.24
CA LYS A 440 -4.95 18.21 -8.99
C LYS A 440 -4.55 17.02 -8.10
N ASP A 441 -4.27 17.31 -6.83
CA ASP A 441 -3.89 16.29 -5.83
C ASP A 441 -2.71 15.40 -6.29
N GLY A 442 -1.71 16.02 -6.93
CA GLY A 442 -0.50 15.33 -7.41
C GLY A 442 -0.70 14.47 -8.66
N ARG A 443 -1.89 14.47 -9.29
CA ARG A 443 -2.18 13.71 -10.51
C ARG A 443 -2.76 14.57 -11.62
N ALA A 444 -2.47 14.21 -12.86
CA ALA A 444 -3.03 14.89 -14.02
C ALA A 444 -4.57 14.72 -14.07
N SER A 445 -5.29 15.85 -14.13
CA SER A 445 -6.72 15.84 -14.46
C SER A 445 -6.92 15.66 -15.96
N VAL A 446 -8.16 15.42 -16.37
CA VAL A 446 -8.54 15.28 -17.79
C VAL A 446 -9.77 16.09 -18.10
N VAL A 447 -9.89 16.52 -19.35
CA VAL A 447 -11.05 17.21 -19.91
C VAL A 447 -11.35 16.64 -21.30
N SER A 448 -12.59 16.74 -21.75
CA SER A 448 -12.97 16.35 -23.12
C SER A 448 -12.18 17.18 -24.15
N THR A 449 -11.77 16.54 -25.24
CA THR A 449 -11.16 17.22 -26.39
C THR A 449 -12.16 17.99 -27.25
N GLY A 450 -13.45 17.70 -27.10
CA GLY A 450 -14.52 18.18 -28.00
C GLY A 450 -14.65 17.36 -29.29
N GLU A 451 -13.81 16.34 -29.50
CA GLU A 451 -13.98 15.38 -30.58
C GLU A 451 -15.24 14.51 -30.36
N PRO A 452 -15.85 14.00 -31.44
CA PRO A 452 -17.02 13.13 -31.32
C PRO A 452 -16.70 11.86 -30.54
N ASP A 453 -17.73 11.32 -29.88
CA ASP A 453 -17.63 10.05 -29.18
C ASP A 453 -17.32 8.91 -30.15
N ILE A 454 -16.51 7.96 -29.67
CA ILE A 454 -16.07 6.80 -30.43
C ILE A 454 -16.81 5.57 -29.91
N PHE A 455 -17.39 4.79 -30.80
CA PHE A 455 -18.04 3.54 -30.45
C PHE A 455 -17.03 2.40 -30.35
N ILE A 456 -17.02 1.70 -29.21
CA ILE A 456 -16.19 0.52 -28.96
C ILE A 456 -17.11 -0.70 -28.84
N PRO A 457 -17.11 -1.62 -29.82
CA PRO A 457 -17.95 -2.81 -29.77
C PRO A 457 -17.48 -3.77 -28.68
N CYS A 458 -18.40 -4.16 -27.80
CA CYS A 458 -18.19 -5.18 -26.77
C CYS A 458 -19.51 -5.77 -26.30
N GLU A 459 -19.53 -7.07 -26.07
CA GLU A 459 -20.68 -7.80 -25.51
C GLU A 459 -20.61 -7.88 -23.98
N VAL A 460 -19.42 -7.65 -23.40
CA VAL A 460 -19.20 -7.63 -21.96
C VAL A 460 -18.45 -6.39 -21.55
N LEU A 461 -18.97 -5.66 -20.55
CA LEU A 461 -18.34 -4.50 -19.92
C LEU A 461 -18.14 -4.76 -18.44
N VAL A 462 -16.89 -4.76 -18.00
CA VAL A 462 -16.52 -4.89 -16.59
C VAL A 462 -16.17 -3.51 -16.02
N VAL A 463 -16.90 -3.09 -14.99
CA VAL A 463 -16.73 -1.77 -14.36
C VAL A 463 -15.80 -1.87 -13.15
N ALA A 464 -14.60 -1.29 -13.25
CA ALA A 464 -13.54 -1.34 -12.23
C ALA A 464 -13.14 0.06 -11.73
N ILE A 465 -14.12 0.93 -11.44
CA ILE A 465 -13.90 2.33 -11.04
C ILE A 465 -13.81 2.56 -9.52
N GLY A 466 -13.88 1.49 -8.73
CA GLY A 466 -13.70 1.53 -7.28
C GLY A 466 -14.68 0.63 -6.54
N GLN A 467 -14.35 0.37 -5.28
CA GLN A 467 -15.19 -0.35 -4.34
C GLN A 467 -15.89 0.64 -3.42
N ASP A 468 -17.00 0.19 -2.84
CA ASP A 468 -17.76 0.92 -1.83
C ASP A 468 -18.02 0.05 -0.61
N ILE A 469 -18.52 0.68 0.46
CA ILE A 469 -18.77 0.03 1.75
C ILE A 469 -20.28 0.01 2.00
N GLU A 470 -20.79 -1.14 2.45
CA GLU A 470 -22.18 -1.26 2.91
C GLU A 470 -22.31 -0.58 4.28
N THR A 471 -22.83 0.65 4.32
CA THR A 471 -22.95 1.43 5.56
C THR A 471 -24.36 1.54 6.10
N GLN A 472 -25.40 1.34 5.28
CA GLN A 472 -26.77 1.70 5.62
C GLN A 472 -27.25 1.02 6.92
N HIS A 473 -27.14 -0.31 6.99
CA HIS A 473 -27.57 -1.06 8.17
C HIS A 473 -26.80 -0.66 9.45
N TYR A 474 -25.52 -0.31 9.32
CA TYR A 474 -24.68 0.10 10.45
C TYR A 474 -25.06 1.49 10.94
N GLU A 475 -25.36 2.42 10.03
CA GLU A 475 -25.87 3.74 10.36
C GLU A 475 -27.21 3.66 11.09
N GLU A 476 -28.13 2.81 10.60
CA GLU A 476 -29.42 2.53 11.26
C GLU A 476 -29.24 1.93 12.67
N SER A 477 -28.16 1.18 12.89
CA SER A 477 -27.76 0.63 14.20
C SER A 477 -27.03 1.64 15.11
N GLY A 478 -26.92 2.91 14.70
CA GLY A 478 -26.30 3.98 15.48
C GLY A 478 -24.78 4.08 15.34
N ILE A 479 -24.17 3.42 14.35
CA ILE A 479 -22.73 3.50 14.10
C ILE A 479 -22.41 4.79 13.33
N PRO A 480 -21.46 5.62 13.79
CA PRO A 480 -21.15 6.86 13.11
C PRO A 480 -20.48 6.61 11.75
N ILE A 481 -21.01 7.25 10.71
CA ILE A 481 -20.48 7.20 9.34
C ILE A 481 -19.91 8.57 8.95
N ASP A 482 -18.71 8.58 8.37
CA ASP A 482 -18.13 9.76 7.73
C ASP A 482 -17.71 9.41 6.30
N ARG A 483 -18.23 10.15 5.32
CA ARG A 483 -17.93 9.98 3.88
C ARG A 483 -18.04 8.52 3.39
N GLY A 484 -19.08 7.80 3.83
CA GLY A 484 -19.34 6.41 3.45
C GLY A 484 -18.41 5.39 4.10
N LYS A 485 -17.81 5.72 5.26
CA LYS A 485 -16.95 4.82 6.05
C LYS A 485 -17.37 4.82 7.51
N LEU A 486 -17.10 3.72 8.21
CA LEU A 486 -17.28 3.62 9.65
C LEU A 486 -16.26 4.54 10.34
N PHE A 487 -16.72 5.56 11.06
CA PHE A 487 -15.85 6.54 11.69
C PHE A 487 -15.38 6.05 13.06
N THR A 488 -14.09 5.71 13.14
CA THR A 488 -13.44 5.22 14.36
C THR A 488 -12.36 6.18 14.88
N MET A 489 -12.06 6.08 16.17
CA MET A 489 -10.89 6.71 16.79
C MET A 489 -9.60 6.00 16.36
N PRO A 490 -8.40 6.59 16.55
CA PRO A 490 -7.12 5.93 16.21
C PRO A 490 -6.91 4.56 16.88
N SER A 491 -7.55 4.32 18.03
CA SER A 491 -7.62 3.04 18.75
C SER A 491 -8.56 2.01 18.10
N ALA A 492 -9.10 2.29 16.92
CA ALA A 492 -10.14 1.52 16.23
C ALA A 492 -11.48 1.40 16.97
N SER A 493 -11.66 2.11 18.09
CA SER A 493 -12.90 2.14 18.88
C SER A 493 -13.87 3.21 18.40
N PHE A 494 -15.15 3.06 18.77
CA PHE A 494 -16.18 4.07 18.51
C PHE A 494 -16.37 5.00 19.71
N LYS A 495 -16.52 6.30 19.44
CA LYS A 495 -16.83 7.27 20.48
C LYS A 495 -18.27 7.06 20.97
N GLY A 496 -18.42 6.70 22.25
CA GLY A 496 -19.73 6.53 22.90
C GLY A 496 -20.38 5.15 22.71
N ILE A 497 -19.68 4.19 22.08
CA ILE A 497 -20.16 2.81 21.92
C ILE A 497 -19.09 1.85 22.51
N PRO A 498 -19.11 1.62 23.84
CA PRO A 498 -18.09 0.80 24.51
C PRO A 498 -18.17 -0.66 24.04
N GLY A 499 -17.01 -1.31 23.92
CA GLY A 499 -16.91 -2.72 23.51
C GLY A 499 -17.03 -2.97 22.01
N LEU A 500 -17.23 -1.94 21.18
CA LEU A 500 -17.30 -2.06 19.73
C LEU A 500 -16.07 -1.43 19.04
N PHE A 501 -15.51 -2.16 18.07
CA PHE A 501 -14.34 -1.76 17.31
C PHE A 501 -14.56 -1.98 15.80
N SER A 502 -13.84 -1.25 14.96
CA SER A 502 -13.87 -1.44 13.50
C SER A 502 -12.54 -1.08 12.85
N GLY A 503 -12.18 -1.83 11.80
CA GLY A 503 -10.90 -1.71 11.14
C GLY A 503 -10.86 -2.38 9.77
N GLY A 504 -9.78 -2.12 9.04
CA GLY A 504 -9.65 -2.52 7.63
C GLY A 504 -10.42 -1.58 6.70
N ASP A 505 -10.74 -2.07 5.51
CA ASP A 505 -11.26 -1.22 4.43
C ASP A 505 -12.58 -0.51 4.78
N CYS A 506 -13.41 -1.06 5.67
CA CYS A 506 -14.66 -0.42 6.08
C CYS A 506 -14.46 0.82 6.97
N ALA A 507 -13.29 0.98 7.60
CA ALA A 507 -12.92 2.15 8.39
C ALA A 507 -11.96 3.08 7.63
N SER A 508 -10.94 2.54 6.95
CA SER A 508 -9.95 3.34 6.23
C SER A 508 -10.38 3.72 4.80
N GLY A 509 -11.34 2.99 4.22
CA GLY A 509 -11.55 2.88 2.79
C GLY A 509 -10.63 1.81 2.16
N PRO A 510 -10.94 1.36 0.92
CA PRO A 510 -10.17 0.33 0.22
C PRO A 510 -8.68 0.66 0.15
N SER A 511 -7.84 -0.25 0.63
CA SER A 511 -6.38 -0.08 0.58
C SER A 511 -5.64 -1.42 0.37
N THR A 512 -4.47 -1.58 0.99
CA THR A 512 -3.62 -2.76 0.81
C THR A 512 -3.83 -3.78 1.92
N VAL A 513 -3.58 -5.06 1.63
CA VAL A 513 -3.72 -6.17 2.60
C VAL A 513 -2.92 -5.92 3.88
N ILE A 514 -1.71 -5.35 3.77
CA ILE A 514 -0.84 -5.12 4.92
C ILE A 514 -1.37 -4.03 5.85
N LYS A 515 -2.16 -3.07 5.33
CA LYS A 515 -2.87 -2.09 6.17
C LYS A 515 -4.08 -2.70 6.86
N ALA A 516 -4.79 -3.64 6.21
CA ALA A 516 -5.86 -4.38 6.86
C ALA A 516 -5.33 -5.25 8.01
N ILE A 517 -4.17 -5.91 7.81
CA ILE A 517 -3.45 -6.63 8.87
C ILE A 517 -3.05 -5.69 10.02
N ALA A 518 -2.48 -4.53 9.70
CA ALA A 518 -2.14 -3.52 10.71
C ALA A 518 -3.36 -3.08 11.53
N ALA A 519 -4.50 -2.83 10.87
CA ALA A 519 -5.75 -2.50 11.56
C ALA A 519 -6.24 -3.64 12.47
N GLY A 520 -6.13 -4.90 12.02
CA GLY A 520 -6.43 -6.07 12.85
C GLY A 520 -5.56 -6.16 14.10
N LYS A 521 -4.26 -5.88 13.97
CA LYS A 521 -3.30 -5.82 15.08
C LYS A 521 -3.65 -4.70 16.07
N VAL A 522 -4.00 -3.51 15.59
CA VAL A 522 -4.47 -2.38 16.42
C VAL A 522 -5.74 -2.74 17.17
N MET A 523 -6.74 -3.33 16.50
CA MET A 523 -7.98 -3.77 17.14
C MET A 523 -7.71 -4.78 18.25
N ALA A 524 -6.90 -5.81 17.99
CA ALA A 524 -6.59 -6.83 18.98
C ALA A 524 -5.95 -6.24 20.25
N ALA A 525 -4.91 -5.42 20.10
CA ALA A 525 -4.22 -4.81 21.24
C ALA A 525 -5.14 -3.88 22.07
N ASN A 526 -5.96 -3.06 21.41
CA ASN A 526 -6.86 -2.14 22.12
C ASN A 526 -8.05 -2.86 22.77
N ILE A 527 -8.50 -3.99 22.22
CA ILE A 527 -9.53 -4.83 22.84
C ILE A 527 -8.97 -5.54 24.07
N ASP A 528 -7.76 -6.08 24.01
CA ASP A 528 -7.09 -6.70 25.17
C ASP A 528 -6.98 -5.71 26.33
N GLU A 529 -6.54 -4.47 26.06
CA GLU A 529 -6.46 -3.39 27.05
C GLU A 529 -7.84 -2.98 27.57
N TYR A 530 -8.84 -2.86 26.69
CA TYR A 530 -10.22 -2.56 27.06
C TYR A 530 -10.82 -3.61 28.02
N LEU A 531 -10.45 -4.89 27.84
CA LEU A 531 -10.90 -5.99 28.70
C LEU A 531 -10.11 -6.11 30.02
N GLY A 532 -9.14 -5.22 30.25
CA GLY A 532 -8.34 -5.14 31.48
C GLY A 532 -7.07 -6.00 31.46
N TYR A 533 -6.61 -6.39 30.26
CA TYR A 533 -5.38 -7.16 30.07
C TYR A 533 -4.28 -6.32 29.40
N SER A 534 -3.08 -6.89 29.30
CA SER A 534 -1.94 -6.31 28.58
C SER A 534 -1.01 -7.43 28.16
N HIS A 535 -1.56 -8.37 27.39
CA HIS A 535 -0.81 -9.50 26.87
C HIS A 535 0.25 -9.04 25.88
N THR A 536 1.40 -9.67 25.94
CA THR A 536 2.52 -9.39 25.02
C THR A 536 2.68 -10.54 24.03
N ILE A 537 2.82 -10.21 22.74
CA ILE A 537 3.14 -11.18 21.70
C ILE A 537 4.65 -11.19 21.48
N SER A 538 5.27 -12.35 21.69
CA SER A 538 6.71 -12.55 21.52
C SER A 538 7.02 -13.62 20.48
N CYS A 539 8.27 -13.65 20.04
CA CYS A 539 8.79 -14.72 19.20
C CYS A 539 10.22 -15.03 19.62
N ASP A 540 10.41 -16.18 20.28
CA ASP A 540 11.69 -16.61 20.83
C ASP A 540 12.57 -17.27 19.76
N ILE A 541 13.03 -16.45 18.81
CA ILE A 541 13.91 -16.89 17.73
C ILE A 541 15.23 -16.15 17.81
N GLU A 542 16.30 -16.92 17.94
CA GLU A 542 17.64 -16.38 17.82
C GLU A 542 17.93 -16.01 16.37
N ILE A 543 18.14 -14.73 16.12
CA ILE A 543 18.43 -14.20 14.79
C ILE A 543 19.94 -14.26 14.53
N PRO A 544 20.36 -14.78 13.37
CA PRO A 544 21.77 -14.88 13.02
C PRO A 544 22.54 -13.58 13.20
N ILE A 545 23.77 -13.72 13.69
CA ILE A 545 24.69 -12.59 13.85
C ILE A 545 24.95 -11.98 12.47
N PRO A 546 24.87 -10.64 12.33
CA PRO A 546 25.23 -9.95 11.10
C PRO A 546 26.67 -10.29 10.71
N ASN A 547 26.85 -10.65 9.44
CA ASN A 547 28.18 -10.90 8.91
C ASN A 547 28.85 -9.54 8.59
N ILE A 548 30.13 -9.40 8.94
CA ILE A 548 30.98 -8.22 8.76
C ILE A 548 31.56 -8.08 7.34
N ASP A 549 31.26 -9.02 6.44
CA ASP A 549 31.68 -8.94 5.04
C ASP A 549 31.24 -7.65 4.36
N ASP A 550 32.11 -7.15 3.48
CA ASP A 550 31.85 -5.98 2.66
C ASP A 550 30.60 -6.19 1.78
N ARG A 551 29.65 -5.26 1.91
CA ARG A 551 28.41 -5.26 1.13
C ARG A 551 28.63 -4.56 -0.21
N LEU A 552 29.46 -5.14 -1.06
CA LEU A 552 29.74 -4.64 -2.41
C LEU A 552 28.45 -4.52 -3.24
N ALA A 553 28.47 -3.61 -4.22
CA ALA A 553 27.36 -3.43 -5.14
C ALA A 553 27.07 -4.73 -5.92
N CYS A 554 25.81 -5.12 -5.98
CA CYS A 554 25.32 -6.36 -6.54
C CYS A 554 23.89 -6.15 -7.03
N GLY A 555 23.58 -6.61 -8.26
CA GLY A 555 22.25 -6.48 -8.84
C GLY A 555 21.16 -7.17 -8.02
N ARG A 556 19.96 -6.59 -8.04
CA ARG A 556 18.76 -7.16 -7.42
C ARG A 556 18.30 -8.39 -8.19
N VAL A 557 17.98 -9.44 -7.45
CA VAL A 557 17.30 -10.60 -8.01
C VAL A 557 15.83 -10.24 -8.25
N GLU A 558 15.38 -10.34 -9.49
CA GLU A 558 13.97 -10.27 -9.87
C GLU A 558 13.33 -11.66 -9.87
N LEU A 559 12.02 -11.73 -9.60
CA LEU A 559 11.28 -12.98 -9.76
C LEU A 559 11.03 -13.21 -11.25
N GLY A 560 11.36 -14.40 -11.74
CA GLY A 560 11.00 -14.80 -13.09
C GLY A 560 9.49 -15.02 -13.23
N GLU A 561 8.98 -14.97 -14.46
CA GLU A 561 7.57 -15.25 -14.75
C GLU A 561 7.45 -16.36 -15.79
N ARG A 562 6.33 -17.09 -15.76
CA ARG A 562 5.91 -17.98 -16.85
C ARG A 562 5.74 -17.18 -18.13
N GLU A 563 6.04 -17.79 -19.27
CA GLU A 563 5.84 -17.19 -20.58
C GLU A 563 4.38 -16.71 -20.75
N ALA A 564 4.21 -15.51 -21.27
CA ALA A 564 2.89 -14.90 -21.43
C ALA A 564 1.94 -15.77 -22.27
N SER A 565 2.44 -16.38 -23.34
CA SER A 565 1.68 -17.26 -24.24
C SER A 565 1.15 -18.52 -23.55
N GLU A 566 1.81 -19.00 -22.50
CA GLU A 566 1.42 -20.18 -21.73
C GLU A 566 0.54 -19.82 -20.53
N ARG A 567 0.89 -18.78 -19.78
CA ARG A 567 0.15 -18.39 -18.55
C ARG A 567 -1.25 -17.83 -18.79
N ILE A 568 -1.58 -17.47 -20.04
CA ILE A 568 -2.94 -17.06 -20.42
C ILE A 568 -3.91 -18.25 -20.55
N LYS A 569 -3.40 -19.50 -20.58
CA LYS A 569 -4.21 -20.70 -20.81
C LYS A 569 -4.83 -21.26 -19.53
N ASP A 570 -4.37 -20.81 -18.37
CA ASP A 570 -4.77 -21.32 -17.07
C ASP A 570 -4.74 -20.23 -15.98
N PHE A 571 -5.15 -20.62 -14.77
CA PHE A 571 -5.15 -19.78 -13.58
C PHE A 571 -4.05 -20.16 -12.58
N GLU A 572 -3.00 -20.84 -13.03
CA GLU A 572 -1.86 -21.20 -12.19
C GLU A 572 -0.95 -19.99 -11.93
N GLY A 573 -0.16 -20.04 -10.86
CA GLY A 573 0.73 -18.95 -10.44
C GLY A 573 1.62 -18.42 -11.57
N VAL A 574 1.69 -17.09 -11.72
CA VAL A 574 2.46 -16.43 -12.81
C VAL A 574 3.95 -16.36 -12.51
N GLU A 575 4.30 -15.96 -11.30
CA GLU A 575 5.69 -15.73 -10.89
C GLU A 575 6.34 -17.01 -10.37
N PHE A 576 7.61 -17.22 -10.66
CA PHE A 576 8.45 -18.24 -10.02
C PHE A 576 9.04 -17.72 -8.70
N CYS A 577 9.26 -18.63 -7.75
CA CYS A 577 10.04 -18.34 -6.57
C CYS A 577 11.54 -18.30 -6.90
N MET A 578 12.32 -17.55 -6.12
CA MET A 578 13.78 -17.55 -6.26
C MET A 578 14.35 -18.93 -5.93
N SER A 579 15.39 -19.32 -6.65
CA SER A 579 16.24 -20.43 -6.23
C SER A 579 16.95 -20.10 -4.91
N LYS A 580 17.40 -21.14 -4.18
CA LYS A 580 18.19 -20.94 -2.96
C LYS A 580 19.45 -20.08 -3.18
N LYS A 581 20.10 -20.21 -4.35
CA LYS A 581 21.30 -19.43 -4.70
C LYS A 581 20.96 -17.95 -4.86
N GLU A 582 19.90 -17.65 -5.58
CA GLU A 582 19.39 -16.29 -5.75
C GLU A 582 18.96 -15.69 -4.40
N ALA A 583 18.23 -16.46 -3.58
CA ALA A 583 17.84 -16.01 -2.25
C ALA A 583 19.04 -15.73 -1.33
N CYS A 584 20.09 -16.55 -1.40
CA CYS A 584 21.33 -16.33 -0.66
C CYS A 584 22.05 -15.05 -1.13
N GLN A 585 22.15 -14.81 -2.45
CA GLN A 585 22.71 -13.57 -2.99
C GLN A 585 21.89 -12.36 -2.52
N GLU A 586 20.57 -12.41 -2.69
CA GLU A 586 19.67 -11.30 -2.42
C GLU A 586 19.61 -10.96 -0.93
N SER A 587 19.54 -11.97 -0.05
CA SER A 587 19.60 -11.76 1.40
C SER A 587 20.94 -11.22 1.88
N ASN A 588 22.06 -11.60 1.24
CA ASN A 588 23.39 -11.05 1.53
C ASN A 588 23.58 -9.59 1.09
N ARG A 589 22.68 -9.03 0.28
CA ARG A 589 22.70 -7.59 -0.02
C ARG A 589 22.20 -6.74 1.14
N CYS A 590 21.47 -7.31 2.11
CA CYS A 590 20.92 -6.56 3.22
C CYS A 590 22.00 -5.85 4.06
N LEU A 591 21.85 -4.53 4.25
CA LEU A 591 22.79 -3.71 5.02
C LEU A 591 22.63 -3.85 6.55
N LYS A 592 21.69 -4.68 7.02
CA LYS A 592 21.38 -4.90 8.45
C LYS A 592 21.31 -3.58 9.24
N CYS A 593 20.42 -2.67 8.78
CA CYS A 593 20.21 -1.35 9.39
C CYS A 593 19.72 -1.42 10.85
N ASP A 594 19.20 -2.58 11.26
CA ASP A 594 18.86 -2.95 12.63
C ASP A 594 20.10 -3.13 13.53
N HIS A 595 21.28 -3.34 12.95
CA HIS A 595 22.52 -3.57 13.67
C HIS A 595 23.60 -2.52 13.36
N PHE A 596 23.93 -2.29 12.08
CA PHE A 596 24.96 -1.32 11.66
C PHE A 596 24.41 0.10 11.49
N GLY A 597 23.08 0.27 11.53
CA GLY A 597 22.43 1.56 11.38
C GLY A 597 22.08 2.23 12.71
N PHE A 598 21.42 3.38 12.61
CA PHE A 598 20.90 4.13 13.77
C PHE A 598 19.88 3.33 14.61
N GLY A 599 19.42 2.19 14.09
CA GLY A 599 18.59 1.23 14.81
C GLY A 599 19.15 0.83 16.17
N ILE A 600 20.46 0.59 16.26
CA ILE A 600 21.09 0.11 17.50
C ILE A 600 20.93 1.08 18.70
N PHE A 601 20.85 2.38 18.44
CA PHE A 601 20.80 3.42 19.49
C PHE A 601 19.38 3.78 19.94
N LYS A 602 18.34 3.38 19.19
CA LYS A 602 16.94 3.73 19.47
C LYS A 602 16.04 2.48 19.47
N GLY A 603 16.38 1.51 20.32
CA GLY A 603 15.56 0.33 20.58
C GLY A 603 15.69 -0.81 19.57
N GLY A 604 16.34 -0.60 18.42
CA GLY A 604 16.64 -1.66 17.44
C GLY A 604 15.39 -2.37 16.93
N ARG A 605 15.39 -3.70 17.06
CA ARG A 605 14.26 -4.55 16.67
C ARG A 605 13.30 -4.69 17.84
N GLU A 606 12.02 -4.46 17.59
CA GLU A 606 10.95 -4.76 18.54
C GLU A 606 10.79 -6.27 18.64
N ARG A 607 11.22 -6.85 19.77
CA ARG A 607 11.08 -8.30 20.04
C ARG A 607 9.69 -8.69 20.52
N LEU A 608 8.96 -7.70 21.02
CA LEU A 608 7.70 -7.80 21.72
C LEU A 608 6.80 -6.67 21.21
N TRP A 609 5.50 -6.92 21.19
CA TRP A 609 4.51 -5.87 21.08
C TRP A 609 3.24 -6.23 21.82
#